data_AF-A0A5N4CGJ8-F1
#
_entry.id   AF-A0A5N4CGJ8-F1
#
_cell.length_a   1.000
_cell.length_b   1.000
_cell.length_c   1.000
_cell.angle_alpha   90.00
_cell.angle_beta   90.00
_cell.angle_gamma   90.00
#
_symmetry.space_group_name_H-M   'P 1'
#
loop_
_entity.id
_entity.type
_entity.pdbx_description
1 polymer ?
#
loop_
_entity_poly.entity_id
_entity_poly.type
_entity_poly.pdbx_seq_one_letter_code
_entity_poly.pdbx_strand_id
1 'polypeptide(L)'
;GSTFVGFKNVCSGETSVIFITNPLNEDLQHPIHVKNIQLVDTTEQSKIFIHRPDVSKVNPSDCVDMVCDAKRKSLLRDMDGSFLGNSGSVIPEAEYEWNGNSQFGIGDYRIPKVMLSFPNGSRIPITEKAPYKGIIRDSTCKYIPEWQSYRCFGMEHAMMVIESLDSDTETRRLSPVAIVGNGYVDLINGPQDHGWCAGYTCRRRLSLFHSIVALGKFYEVYFTGTSPQNLRLMLLNVDHNQIPSDKIRVSKIIRGENLRRKRALGLTVELEIGDPPPQFVINNTTGQMQLSELQKIADSLGQAVILGKTCSILGFNISSMSITNPIPSPSDSGWIKVTAQPVERLAFPVHHVAFVSSLSVITQPAATQPGQPFSQQPSVKAVDSNGNCVSVEITSLTLKAVLKDSNNNQISGLSGNTTVPFSGCWANYTDLTLLRTGKNLKIEFVLDDTVRAESRAFSLAAHSVSGGGGYSKAPAVGTAAQMVTTVGSCLMGRLLLSEIFTTAVLILNVTPANAERANLFPNTAGKHPRAVIGWGCLPFPEPITVATRRCESEMG
;
A
#
# COMPACT_ATOMS: atom_id res chain seq x y z
N GLY A 1 11.83 5.70 -47.33
CA GLY A 1 11.56 4.51 -46.52
C GLY A 1 12.37 3.33 -46.97
N SER A 2 12.05 2.15 -46.46
CA SER A 2 12.59 0.87 -46.93
C SER A 2 11.46 0.07 -47.60
N THR A 3 11.69 -0.39 -48.84
CA THR A 3 10.69 -1.14 -49.59
C THR A 3 11.04 -2.62 -49.61
N PHE A 4 10.15 -3.47 -49.08
CA PHE A 4 10.25 -4.93 -49.18
C PHE A 4 9.38 -5.41 -50.35
N VAL A 5 9.94 -6.29 -51.19
CA VAL A 5 9.32 -6.73 -52.45
C VAL A 5 9.39 -8.25 -52.53
N GLY A 6 8.29 -8.91 -52.89
CA GLY A 6 8.27 -10.34 -53.21
C GLY A 6 8.35 -11.29 -52.01
N PHE A 7 8.07 -10.82 -50.80
CA PHE A 7 8.07 -11.66 -49.60
C PHE A 7 6.77 -12.47 -49.50
N LYS A 8 6.82 -13.70 -50.02
CA LYS A 8 5.70 -14.63 -50.11
C LYS A 8 6.18 -16.08 -50.06
N ASN A 9 5.27 -17.04 -50.23
CA ASN A 9 5.60 -18.43 -50.51
C ASN A 9 6.33 -18.52 -51.87
N VAL A 10 7.47 -19.19 -51.92
CA VAL A 10 8.33 -19.29 -53.12
C VAL A 10 8.31 -20.71 -53.69
N CYS A 11 8.41 -21.71 -52.81
CA CYS A 11 8.35 -23.13 -53.14
C CYS A 11 7.42 -23.86 -52.17
N SER A 12 7.04 -25.10 -52.48
CA SER A 12 6.17 -25.93 -51.61
C SER A 12 6.81 -26.21 -50.25
N GLY A 13 6.51 -25.36 -49.26
CA GLY A 13 7.05 -25.39 -47.90
C GLY A 13 8.04 -24.26 -47.59
N GLU A 14 8.50 -23.50 -48.59
CA GLU A 14 9.46 -22.41 -48.42
C GLU A 14 8.76 -21.05 -48.54
N THR A 15 8.87 -20.23 -47.49
CA THR A 15 8.28 -18.89 -47.44
C THR A 15 9.36 -17.88 -47.09
N SER A 16 9.56 -16.87 -47.94
CA SER A 16 10.47 -15.77 -47.63
C SER A 16 9.80 -14.83 -46.63
N VAL A 17 10.48 -14.56 -45.51
CA VAL A 17 9.95 -13.75 -44.39
C VAL A 17 10.80 -12.50 -44.19
N ILE A 18 10.16 -11.35 -43.96
CA ILE A 18 10.84 -10.05 -43.79
C ILE A 18 11.62 -9.99 -42.47
N PHE A 19 10.96 -10.25 -41.34
CA PHE A 19 11.61 -10.31 -40.03
C PHE A 19 11.51 -11.71 -39.43
N ILE A 20 12.61 -12.46 -39.51
CA ILE A 20 12.73 -13.80 -38.93
C ILE A 20 13.74 -13.79 -37.78
N THR A 21 13.37 -14.42 -36.65
CA THR A 21 14.30 -14.53 -35.51
C THR A 21 15.44 -15.49 -35.82
N ASN A 22 16.66 -15.22 -35.35
CA ASN A 22 17.78 -16.13 -35.58
C ASN A 22 17.56 -17.43 -34.78
N PRO A 23 17.48 -18.63 -35.43
CA PRO A 23 17.25 -19.88 -34.72
C PRO A 23 18.41 -20.29 -33.81
N LEU A 24 19.65 -19.87 -34.10
CA LEU A 24 20.84 -20.20 -33.32
C LEU A 24 21.06 -19.27 -32.10
N ASN A 25 20.29 -18.18 -31.98
CA ASN A 25 20.40 -17.24 -30.87
C ASN A 25 19.34 -17.55 -29.80
N GLU A 26 19.80 -17.80 -28.58
CA GLU A 26 18.98 -18.23 -27.43
C GLU A 26 18.86 -17.19 -26.31
N ASP A 27 19.76 -16.22 -26.24
CA ASP A 27 19.86 -15.29 -25.11
C ASP A 27 18.96 -14.06 -25.26
N LEU A 28 19.15 -13.30 -26.34
CA LEU A 28 18.48 -12.03 -26.59
C LEU A 28 18.41 -11.71 -28.07
N GLN A 29 17.27 -11.16 -28.51
CA GLN A 29 17.17 -10.45 -29.79
C GLN A 29 16.68 -9.02 -29.48
N HIS A 30 17.50 -8.01 -29.80
CA HIS A 30 17.20 -6.61 -29.53
C HIS A 30 15.92 -6.15 -30.25
N PRO A 31 15.18 -5.18 -29.69
CA PRO A 31 13.89 -4.78 -30.24
C PRO A 31 14.05 -4.10 -31.61
N ILE A 32 13.30 -4.58 -32.61
CA ILE A 32 13.30 -4.06 -33.98
C ILE A 32 12.25 -2.96 -34.08
N HIS A 33 12.67 -1.72 -34.38
CA HIS A 33 11.76 -0.59 -34.57
C HIS A 33 11.70 -0.24 -36.06
N VAL A 34 10.50 -0.31 -36.67
CA VAL A 34 10.27 0.03 -38.08
C VAL A 34 9.47 1.32 -38.23
N LYS A 35 9.71 2.03 -39.33
CA LYS A 35 8.99 3.23 -39.77
C LYS A 35 9.23 3.45 -41.27
N ASN A 36 8.30 4.11 -41.95
CA ASN A 36 8.37 4.41 -43.39
C ASN A 36 8.74 3.16 -44.20
N ILE A 37 8.01 2.08 -43.97
CA ILE A 37 8.12 0.83 -44.73
C ILE A 37 7.13 0.87 -45.91
N GLN A 38 7.50 0.25 -47.02
CA GLN A 38 6.59 -0.03 -48.12
C GLN A 38 6.63 -1.52 -48.43
N LEU A 39 5.45 -2.13 -48.58
CA LEU A 39 5.32 -3.54 -48.93
C LEU A 39 4.75 -3.68 -50.34
N VAL A 40 5.43 -4.48 -51.17
CA VAL A 40 5.04 -4.77 -52.56
C VAL A 40 5.08 -6.28 -52.76
N ASP A 41 4.05 -6.85 -53.40
CA ASP A 41 3.99 -8.29 -53.71
C ASP A 41 4.34 -9.19 -52.51
N THR A 42 3.79 -8.85 -51.35
CA THR A 42 4.13 -9.41 -50.03
C THR A 42 2.86 -9.89 -49.32
N THR A 43 2.87 -11.08 -48.72
CA THR A 43 1.71 -11.61 -47.97
C THR A 43 1.83 -11.28 -46.47
N GLU A 44 0.69 -11.22 -45.76
CA GLU A 44 0.71 -11.00 -44.30
C GLU A 44 1.53 -12.10 -43.59
N GLN A 45 1.35 -13.37 -43.97
CA GLN A 45 2.08 -14.52 -43.41
C GLN A 45 3.60 -14.38 -43.51
N SER A 46 4.09 -13.69 -44.55
CA SER A 46 5.51 -13.45 -44.81
C SER A 46 6.11 -12.22 -44.10
N LYS A 47 5.36 -11.51 -43.26
CA LYS A 47 5.92 -10.35 -42.54
C LYS A 47 6.87 -10.75 -41.43
N ILE A 48 6.49 -11.68 -40.56
CA ILE A 48 7.22 -12.01 -39.33
C ILE A 48 7.21 -13.52 -39.10
N PHE A 49 8.33 -14.07 -38.63
CA PHE A 49 8.38 -15.43 -38.08
C PHE A 49 9.24 -15.46 -36.82
N ILE A 50 8.61 -15.71 -35.67
CA ILE A 50 9.32 -15.97 -34.42
C ILE A 50 9.41 -17.49 -34.23
N HIS A 51 10.62 -18.05 -34.29
CA HIS A 51 10.88 -19.44 -33.94
C HIS A 51 10.39 -19.81 -32.54
N ARG A 52 10.08 -21.08 -32.29
CA ARG A 52 9.91 -21.58 -30.92
C ARG A 52 11.27 -21.69 -30.21
N PRO A 53 11.30 -21.64 -28.86
CA PRO A 53 12.53 -21.88 -28.11
C PRO A 53 13.02 -23.32 -28.31
N ASP A 54 14.33 -23.54 -28.38
CA ASP A 54 14.87 -24.89 -28.50
C ASP A 54 14.85 -25.62 -27.13
N VAL A 55 14.26 -26.81 -27.12
CA VAL A 55 14.20 -27.69 -25.95
C VAL A 55 15.55 -28.37 -25.69
N SER A 56 16.41 -28.54 -26.71
CA SER A 56 17.76 -29.12 -26.53
C SER A 56 18.60 -28.32 -25.54
N LYS A 57 18.34 -27.01 -25.47
CA LYS A 57 18.96 -26.03 -24.57
C LYS A 57 18.44 -26.07 -23.13
N VAL A 58 17.44 -26.89 -22.82
CA VAL A 58 17.00 -27.12 -21.43
C VAL A 58 17.86 -28.19 -20.78
N ASN A 59 19.13 -27.85 -20.56
CA ASN A 59 20.13 -28.71 -19.95
C ASN A 59 21.07 -27.90 -19.01
N PRO A 60 21.75 -28.53 -18.03
CA PRO A 60 22.58 -27.83 -17.04
C PRO A 60 23.70 -26.94 -17.59
N SER A 61 24.16 -27.21 -18.81
CA SER A 61 25.17 -26.40 -19.50
C SER A 61 24.56 -25.13 -20.07
N ASP A 62 23.43 -25.22 -20.78
CA ASP A 62 22.81 -24.07 -21.46
C ASP A 62 21.84 -23.29 -20.53
N CYS A 63 20.53 -23.55 -20.59
CA CYS A 63 19.47 -22.82 -19.86
C CYS A 63 18.89 -23.57 -18.64
N VAL A 64 19.58 -24.63 -18.21
CA VAL A 64 19.35 -25.47 -17.01
C VAL A 64 18.10 -26.34 -17.06
N ASP A 65 16.93 -25.74 -16.85
CA ASP A 65 15.67 -26.43 -16.51
C ASP A 65 14.41 -25.63 -16.91
N MET A 66 14.60 -24.60 -17.73
CA MET A 66 13.58 -23.83 -18.44
C MET A 66 14.18 -23.38 -19.78
N VAL A 67 13.37 -23.17 -20.81
CA VAL A 67 13.87 -22.67 -22.10
C VAL A 67 14.50 -21.27 -22.00
N CYS A 68 15.35 -20.97 -22.97
CA CYS A 68 16.02 -19.68 -23.12
C CYS A 68 15.07 -18.60 -23.65
N ASP A 69 15.44 -17.33 -23.49
CA ASP A 69 14.50 -16.21 -23.63
C ASP A 69 14.50 -15.49 -24.98
N ALA A 70 15.52 -15.61 -25.84
CA ALA A 70 15.61 -14.88 -27.11
C ALA A 70 14.30 -14.90 -27.91
N LYS A 71 13.79 -16.10 -28.20
CA LYS A 71 12.53 -16.31 -28.93
C LYS A 71 11.31 -15.79 -28.16
N ARG A 72 11.33 -15.91 -26.82
CA ARG A 72 10.25 -15.51 -25.90
C ARG A 72 10.21 -14.01 -25.59
N LYS A 73 11.22 -13.25 -26.05
CA LYS A 73 11.41 -11.81 -25.81
C LYS A 73 11.77 -11.01 -27.07
N SER A 74 11.62 -11.61 -28.26
CA SER A 74 11.81 -10.92 -29.55
C SER A 74 10.70 -9.90 -29.79
N LEU A 75 10.98 -8.60 -29.60
CA LEU A 75 10.02 -7.51 -29.79
C LEU A 75 10.19 -6.85 -31.17
N LEU A 76 9.09 -6.64 -31.90
CA LEU A 76 9.03 -5.71 -33.03
C LEU A 76 8.03 -4.60 -32.73
N ARG A 77 8.38 -3.36 -33.09
CA ARG A 77 7.49 -2.18 -33.02
C ARG A 77 7.38 -1.53 -34.39
N ASP A 78 6.16 -1.23 -34.80
CA ASP A 78 5.86 -0.37 -35.94
C ASP A 78 5.46 1.00 -35.42
N MET A 79 6.30 2.00 -35.67
CA MET A 79 6.19 3.31 -35.05
C MET A 79 5.19 4.23 -35.76
N ASP A 80 4.93 4.00 -37.06
CA ASP A 80 4.02 4.83 -37.88
C ASP A 80 2.91 4.02 -38.58
N GLY A 81 2.89 2.70 -38.44
CA GLY A 81 1.86 1.81 -39.01
C GLY A 81 2.14 1.35 -40.43
N SER A 82 3.27 1.73 -41.01
CA SER A 82 3.64 1.46 -42.40
C SER A 82 3.93 -0.02 -42.72
N PHE A 83 4.05 -0.88 -41.70
CA PHE A 83 4.34 -2.31 -41.84
C PHE A 83 3.17 -3.21 -41.39
N LEU A 84 2.56 -2.91 -40.24
CA LEU A 84 1.48 -3.68 -39.61
C LEU A 84 0.08 -3.20 -40.02
N GLY A 85 -0.02 -2.03 -40.66
CA GLY A 85 -1.25 -1.36 -41.09
C GLY A 85 -1.78 -0.32 -40.09
N ASN A 86 -1.29 -0.34 -38.85
CA ASN A 86 -1.49 0.67 -37.79
C ASN A 86 -0.25 0.65 -36.88
N SER A 87 0.06 1.78 -36.23
CA SER A 87 1.13 1.86 -35.24
C SER A 87 0.87 0.86 -34.09
N GLY A 88 1.92 0.19 -33.60
CA GLY A 88 1.76 -0.91 -32.65
C GLY A 88 2.98 -1.81 -32.55
N SER A 89 2.77 -3.07 -32.17
CA SER A 89 3.85 -4.01 -31.85
C SER A 89 3.49 -5.46 -32.12
N VAL A 90 4.52 -6.29 -32.33
CA VAL A 90 4.41 -7.74 -32.38
C VAL A 90 5.27 -8.35 -31.28
N ILE A 91 4.62 -9.22 -30.49
CA ILE A 91 5.18 -9.85 -29.29
C ILE A 91 4.97 -11.38 -29.36
N PRO A 92 5.92 -12.20 -28.90
CA PRO A 92 5.84 -13.65 -29.03
C PRO A 92 4.79 -14.24 -28.07
N GLU A 93 4.34 -15.46 -28.38
CA GLU A 93 3.64 -16.32 -27.43
C GLU A 93 4.65 -16.85 -26.38
N ALA A 94 5.00 -15.98 -25.43
CA ALA A 94 5.96 -16.28 -24.36
C ALA A 94 5.48 -17.40 -23.40
N GLU A 95 4.18 -17.67 -23.39
CA GLU A 95 3.50 -18.74 -22.66
C GLU A 95 3.35 -20.06 -23.42
N TYR A 96 3.98 -20.21 -24.59
CA TYR A 96 3.98 -21.47 -25.33
C TYR A 96 4.40 -22.65 -24.42
N GLU A 97 3.64 -23.75 -24.46
CA GLU A 97 3.80 -24.94 -23.61
C GLU A 97 3.65 -24.71 -22.08
N TRP A 98 2.96 -23.64 -21.65
CA TRP A 98 2.66 -23.41 -20.23
C TRP A 98 1.82 -24.55 -19.62
N ASN A 99 2.40 -25.27 -18.65
CA ASN A 99 1.87 -26.53 -18.10
C ASN A 99 1.68 -27.67 -19.14
N GLY A 100 2.20 -27.51 -20.36
CA GLY A 100 2.16 -28.49 -21.44
C GLY A 100 3.32 -29.47 -21.35
N ASN A 101 4.17 -29.51 -22.38
CA ASN A 101 5.41 -30.28 -22.35
C ASN A 101 6.37 -29.73 -21.26
N SER A 102 6.49 -30.50 -20.18
CA SER A 102 7.32 -30.17 -19.01
C SER A 102 8.80 -29.95 -19.32
N GLN A 103 9.30 -30.44 -20.46
CA GLN A 103 10.66 -30.17 -20.94
C GLN A 103 10.91 -28.67 -21.21
N PHE A 104 9.87 -27.88 -21.54
CA PHE A 104 10.04 -26.42 -21.70
C PHE A 104 10.31 -25.72 -20.37
N GLY A 105 9.95 -26.34 -19.25
CA GLY A 105 10.14 -25.78 -17.91
C GLY A 105 9.28 -24.55 -17.62
N ILE A 106 8.16 -24.36 -18.35
CA ILE A 106 7.21 -23.25 -18.19
C ILE A 106 5.91 -23.75 -17.55
N GLY A 107 5.43 -23.07 -16.52
CA GLY A 107 4.14 -23.39 -15.92
C GLY A 107 3.90 -22.77 -14.54
N ASP A 108 2.72 -23.04 -13.99
CA ASP A 108 2.28 -22.55 -12.68
C ASP A 108 3.13 -23.09 -11.52
N TYR A 109 3.78 -24.24 -11.72
CA TYR A 109 4.74 -24.85 -10.78
C TYR A 109 6.08 -24.08 -10.70
N ARG A 110 6.35 -23.18 -11.66
CA ARG A 110 7.57 -22.35 -11.75
C ARG A 110 7.37 -20.94 -11.22
N ILE A 111 6.13 -20.50 -10.98
CA ILE A 111 5.85 -19.19 -10.40
C ILE A 111 6.55 -19.07 -9.03
N PRO A 112 7.31 -17.98 -8.76
CA PRO A 112 7.96 -17.75 -7.48
C PRO A 112 6.96 -17.81 -6.33
N LYS A 113 7.22 -18.65 -5.31
CA LYS A 113 6.28 -18.88 -4.21
C LYS A 113 5.90 -17.61 -3.44
N VAL A 114 6.79 -16.61 -3.44
CA VAL A 114 6.57 -15.27 -2.85
C VAL A 114 5.45 -14.47 -3.54
N MET A 115 5.26 -14.63 -4.86
CA MET A 115 4.13 -14.04 -5.60
C MET A 115 2.78 -14.64 -5.17
N LEU A 116 2.80 -15.91 -4.74
CA LEU A 116 1.61 -16.69 -4.40
C LEU A 116 1.43 -16.85 -2.88
N SER A 117 1.98 -15.94 -2.07
CA SER A 117 1.86 -15.95 -0.61
C SER A 117 1.42 -14.60 -0.09
N PHE A 118 0.34 -14.57 0.68
CA PHE A 118 -0.06 -13.39 1.46
C PHE A 118 0.96 -13.13 2.60
N PRO A 119 1.05 -11.90 3.14
CA PRO A 119 1.93 -11.58 4.27
C PRO A 119 1.68 -12.41 5.55
N ASN A 120 0.48 -12.97 5.71
CA ASN A 120 0.10 -13.87 6.80
C ASN A 120 0.55 -15.34 6.56
N GLY A 121 1.20 -15.65 5.44
CA GLY A 121 1.69 -16.97 5.07
C GLY A 121 0.68 -17.89 4.37
N SER A 122 -0.57 -17.47 4.14
CA SER A 122 -1.53 -18.26 3.35
C SER A 122 -1.26 -18.11 1.84
N ARG A 123 -1.68 -19.12 1.05
CA ARG A 123 -1.39 -19.18 -0.39
C ARG A 123 -2.44 -18.41 -1.19
N ILE A 124 -2.00 -17.51 -2.08
CA ILE A 124 -2.87 -16.82 -3.04
C ILE A 124 -3.18 -17.78 -4.21
N PRO A 125 -4.47 -17.94 -4.62
CA PRO A 125 -4.83 -18.65 -5.84
C PRO A 125 -4.20 -18.03 -7.09
N ILE A 126 -3.67 -18.88 -7.98
CA ILE A 126 -3.04 -18.40 -9.22
C ILE A 126 -4.07 -17.76 -10.15
N THR A 127 -5.30 -18.29 -10.17
CA THR A 127 -6.45 -17.74 -10.90
C THR A 127 -6.90 -16.36 -10.43
N GLU A 128 -6.48 -15.94 -9.23
CA GLU A 128 -6.79 -14.63 -8.64
C GLU A 128 -5.64 -13.65 -8.92
N LYS A 129 -4.39 -14.05 -8.62
CA LYS A 129 -3.21 -13.19 -8.77
C LYS A 129 -2.74 -13.02 -10.22
N ALA A 130 -2.85 -14.07 -11.04
CA ALA A 130 -2.43 -14.07 -12.44
C ALA A 130 -3.20 -15.13 -13.29
N PRO A 131 -4.49 -14.87 -13.59
CA PRO A 131 -5.30 -15.71 -14.47
C PRO A 131 -4.70 -15.87 -15.88
N TYR A 132 -4.05 -14.84 -16.43
CA TYR A 132 -3.48 -14.83 -17.77
C TYR A 132 -1.96 -15.07 -17.75
N LYS A 133 -1.41 -15.58 -18.86
CA LYS A 133 -0.02 -16.05 -18.94
C LYS A 133 0.76 -15.34 -20.04
N GLY A 134 2.07 -15.23 -19.87
CA GLY A 134 2.97 -14.54 -20.79
C GLY A 134 2.90 -13.02 -20.66
N ILE A 135 3.31 -12.34 -21.73
CA ILE A 135 3.37 -10.87 -21.79
C ILE A 135 1.96 -10.27 -21.70
N ILE A 136 1.84 -9.08 -21.09
CA ILE A 136 0.58 -8.32 -21.01
C ILE A 136 -0.04 -8.17 -22.41
N ARG A 137 -1.35 -8.36 -22.52
CA ARG A 137 -2.13 -8.19 -23.76
C ARG A 137 -3.45 -7.48 -23.49
N ASP A 138 -4.01 -6.86 -24.52
CA ASP A 138 -5.32 -6.20 -24.52
C ASP A 138 -6.26 -6.87 -25.54
N SER A 139 -7.46 -6.32 -25.74
CA SER A 139 -8.43 -6.81 -26.73
C SER A 139 -8.06 -6.50 -28.19
N THR A 140 -7.01 -5.71 -28.45
CA THR A 140 -6.48 -5.46 -29.80
C THR A 140 -5.47 -6.53 -30.23
N CYS A 141 -4.79 -7.14 -29.27
CA CYS A 141 -3.80 -8.21 -29.50
C CYS A 141 -4.45 -9.45 -30.13
N LYS A 142 -4.14 -9.70 -31.41
CA LYS A 142 -4.58 -10.91 -32.14
C LYS A 142 -3.39 -11.83 -32.42
N TYR A 143 -3.53 -13.09 -32.04
CA TYR A 143 -2.57 -14.13 -32.38
C TYR A 143 -2.60 -14.43 -33.89
N ILE A 144 -1.42 -14.58 -34.49
CA ILE A 144 -1.23 -14.95 -35.90
C ILE A 144 -0.39 -16.23 -35.89
N PRO A 145 -0.98 -17.42 -36.16
CA PRO A 145 -0.29 -18.71 -36.07
C PRO A 145 0.97 -18.78 -36.91
N GLU A 146 0.95 -18.21 -38.11
CA GLU A 146 2.07 -18.20 -39.06
C GLU A 146 3.25 -17.35 -38.57
N TRP A 147 3.02 -16.36 -37.71
CA TRP A 147 4.08 -15.57 -37.07
C TRP A 147 4.48 -16.11 -35.68
N GLN A 148 3.74 -17.11 -35.16
CA GLN A 148 3.82 -17.63 -33.79
C GLN A 148 3.80 -16.55 -32.70
N SER A 149 3.03 -15.48 -32.94
CA SER A 149 3.08 -14.25 -32.15
C SER A 149 1.77 -13.44 -32.22
N TYR A 150 1.64 -12.47 -31.33
CA TYR A 150 0.50 -11.56 -31.23
C TYR A 150 0.83 -10.22 -31.89
N ARG A 151 -0.05 -9.74 -32.78
CA ARG A 151 -0.07 -8.36 -33.28
C ARG A 151 -1.01 -7.51 -32.42
N CYS A 152 -0.48 -6.49 -31.76
CA CYS A 152 -1.17 -5.58 -30.85
C CYS A 152 -1.12 -4.13 -31.36
N PHE A 153 -2.16 -3.34 -31.08
CA PHE A 153 -2.27 -1.93 -31.52
C PHE A 153 -2.66 -0.95 -30.40
N GLY A 154 -3.37 -1.40 -29.36
CA GLY A 154 -3.86 -0.55 -28.26
C GLY A 154 -2.89 -0.38 -27.08
N MET A 155 -1.71 -1.01 -27.12
CA MET A 155 -0.66 -0.86 -26.12
C MET A 155 0.71 -0.71 -26.75
N GLU A 156 1.45 0.27 -26.27
CA GLU A 156 2.85 0.48 -26.62
C GLU A 156 3.74 -0.43 -25.78
N HIS A 157 4.37 -1.42 -26.41
CA HIS A 157 5.32 -2.32 -25.75
C HIS A 157 6.76 -1.77 -25.81
N ALA A 158 7.54 -2.05 -24.78
CA ALA A 158 8.97 -1.73 -24.68
C ALA A 158 9.73 -2.92 -24.08
N MET A 159 11.02 -3.03 -24.38
CA MET A 159 11.89 -4.02 -23.75
C MET A 159 12.44 -3.46 -22.44
N MET A 160 12.22 -4.17 -21.32
CA MET A 160 12.77 -3.83 -20.02
C MET A 160 13.90 -4.79 -19.64
N VAL A 161 15.03 -4.23 -19.22
CA VAL A 161 16.17 -4.96 -18.65
C VAL A 161 16.06 -4.92 -17.12
N ILE A 162 16.22 -6.08 -16.48
CA ILE A 162 16.33 -6.23 -15.03
C ILE A 162 17.69 -6.85 -14.72
N GLU A 163 18.51 -6.18 -13.92
CA GLU A 163 19.90 -6.57 -13.70
C GLU A 163 20.27 -6.56 -12.22
N SER A 164 20.91 -7.62 -11.73
CA SER A 164 21.56 -7.63 -10.42
C SER A 164 22.94 -7.00 -10.50
N LEU A 165 23.19 -5.96 -9.70
CA LEU A 165 24.51 -5.34 -9.54
C LEU A 165 25.25 -5.81 -8.27
N ASP A 166 24.76 -6.87 -7.63
CA ASP A 166 25.45 -7.47 -6.49
C ASP A 166 26.71 -8.24 -6.90
N SER A 167 27.64 -8.41 -5.96
CA SER A 167 28.94 -9.07 -6.19
C SER A 167 28.86 -10.56 -6.56
N ASP A 168 27.69 -11.19 -6.43
CA ASP A 168 27.40 -12.57 -6.83
C ASP A 168 26.48 -12.66 -8.06
N THR A 169 26.36 -11.59 -8.86
CA THR A 169 25.49 -11.50 -10.05
C THR A 169 25.66 -12.63 -11.06
N GLU A 170 26.87 -13.19 -11.22
CA GLU A 170 27.13 -14.34 -12.09
C GLU A 170 26.76 -15.70 -11.46
N THR A 171 26.74 -15.82 -10.13
CA THR A 171 26.77 -17.12 -9.43
C THR A 171 25.51 -17.42 -8.64
N ARG A 172 24.75 -16.41 -8.21
CA ARG A 172 23.43 -16.58 -7.60
C ARG A 172 22.36 -16.68 -8.68
N ARG A 173 21.76 -17.86 -8.83
CA ARG A 173 20.58 -18.00 -9.69
C ARG A 173 19.37 -17.28 -9.09
N LEU A 174 18.81 -16.36 -9.87
CA LEU A 174 17.60 -15.59 -9.57
C LEU A 174 16.36 -16.08 -10.31
N SER A 175 16.53 -16.95 -11.31
CA SER A 175 15.49 -17.35 -12.27
C SER A 175 14.68 -18.60 -11.89
N PRO A 176 13.44 -18.74 -12.39
CA PRO A 176 12.70 -17.75 -13.17
C PRO A 176 12.37 -16.47 -12.40
N VAL A 177 12.60 -15.32 -13.04
CA VAL A 177 12.05 -14.04 -12.61
C VAL A 177 10.61 -13.98 -13.13
N ALA A 178 9.66 -13.69 -12.26
CA ALA A 178 8.27 -13.48 -12.64
C ALA A 178 7.95 -11.99 -12.66
N ILE A 179 7.21 -11.56 -13.67
CA ILE A 179 6.69 -10.20 -13.80
C ILE A 179 5.17 -10.29 -13.92
N VAL A 180 4.47 -9.58 -13.06
CA VAL A 180 3.01 -9.64 -12.92
C VAL A 180 2.42 -8.27 -13.17
N GLY A 181 1.38 -8.17 -14.00
CA GLY A 181 0.66 -6.92 -14.25
C GLY A 181 -0.67 -7.19 -14.94
N ASN A 182 -1.73 -6.42 -14.63
CA ASN A 182 -3.08 -6.59 -15.18
C ASN A 182 -3.60 -8.05 -15.20
N GLY A 183 -3.21 -8.88 -14.22
CA GLY A 183 -3.58 -10.30 -14.16
C GLY A 183 -2.81 -11.24 -15.11
N TYR A 184 -1.82 -10.73 -15.85
CA TYR A 184 -0.84 -11.53 -16.60
C TYR A 184 0.37 -11.88 -15.72
N VAL A 185 0.96 -13.06 -15.93
CA VAL A 185 2.31 -13.40 -15.43
C VAL A 185 3.22 -13.90 -16.55
N ASP A 186 4.35 -13.21 -16.73
CA ASP A 186 5.47 -13.63 -17.57
C ASP A 186 6.57 -14.24 -16.71
N LEU A 187 7.24 -15.28 -17.22
CA LEU A 187 8.37 -15.95 -16.56
C LEU A 187 9.62 -15.83 -17.44
N ILE A 188 10.75 -15.48 -16.85
CA ILE A 188 11.99 -15.12 -17.55
C ILE A 188 13.16 -15.90 -16.92
N ASN A 189 13.88 -16.68 -17.72
CA ASN A 189 14.97 -17.55 -17.27
C ASN A 189 16.34 -16.84 -17.24
N GLY A 190 16.55 -15.86 -18.13
CA GLY A 190 17.84 -15.22 -18.37
C GLY A 190 18.69 -15.96 -19.41
N PRO A 191 19.93 -15.50 -19.66
CA PRO A 191 20.83 -16.07 -20.66
C PRO A 191 21.37 -17.45 -20.28
N GLN A 192 21.85 -18.18 -21.29
CA GLN A 192 22.61 -19.43 -21.14
C GLN A 192 24.01 -19.16 -20.53
N ASP A 193 24.68 -20.21 -20.07
CA ASP A 193 26.08 -20.12 -19.62
C ASP A 193 27.02 -20.37 -20.79
N HIS A 194 27.74 -19.33 -21.21
CA HIS A 194 28.77 -19.39 -22.25
C HIS A 194 30.18 -19.71 -21.69
N GLY A 195 30.32 -19.85 -20.37
CA GLY A 195 31.61 -20.01 -19.71
C GLY A 195 32.09 -21.46 -19.67
N TRP A 196 33.31 -21.71 -20.16
CA TRP A 196 33.99 -23.00 -20.00
C TRP A 196 35.10 -22.92 -18.95
N CYS A 197 34.93 -23.63 -17.83
CA CYS A 197 35.81 -23.64 -16.68
C CYS A 197 36.38 -25.05 -16.44
N ALA A 198 37.68 -25.23 -16.68
CA ALA A 198 38.43 -26.44 -16.34
C ALA A 198 37.80 -27.78 -16.82
N GLY A 199 37.19 -27.79 -18.01
CA GLY A 199 36.56 -28.97 -18.62
C GLY A 199 35.06 -29.12 -18.38
N TYR A 200 34.44 -28.19 -17.65
CA TYR A 200 33.01 -28.14 -17.36
C TYR A 200 32.43 -26.74 -17.62
N THR A 201 31.10 -26.58 -17.61
CA THR A 201 30.50 -25.24 -17.63
C THR A 201 30.75 -24.49 -16.32
N CYS A 202 31.03 -23.19 -16.43
CA CYS A 202 31.39 -22.34 -15.28
C CYS A 202 30.26 -22.16 -14.25
N ARG A 203 29.02 -22.42 -14.66
CA ARG A 203 27.76 -22.07 -13.98
C ARG A 203 27.68 -20.57 -13.67
N ARG A 204 28.26 -19.75 -14.55
CA ARG A 204 28.31 -18.29 -14.46
C ARG A 204 27.34 -17.69 -15.48
N ARG A 205 26.16 -17.29 -15.02
CA ARG A 205 25.14 -16.63 -15.84
C ARG A 205 24.93 -15.22 -15.30
N LEU A 206 25.21 -14.21 -16.11
CA LEU A 206 24.91 -12.82 -15.76
C LEU A 206 23.43 -12.72 -15.38
N SER A 207 23.13 -12.19 -14.20
CA SER A 207 21.76 -11.99 -13.71
C SER A 207 21.11 -10.79 -14.41
N LEU A 208 20.90 -10.93 -15.71
CA LEU A 208 20.45 -9.94 -16.67
C LEU A 208 19.23 -10.50 -17.42
N PHE A 209 18.03 -10.04 -17.06
CA PHE A 209 16.76 -10.58 -17.53
C PHE A 209 16.08 -9.57 -18.45
N HIS A 210 15.62 -10.04 -19.61
CA HIS A 210 14.94 -9.21 -20.60
C HIS A 210 13.45 -9.52 -20.59
N SER A 211 12.64 -8.49 -20.42
CA SER A 211 11.18 -8.54 -20.42
C SER A 211 10.62 -7.72 -21.57
N ILE A 212 9.39 -8.03 -21.99
CA ILE A 212 8.56 -7.10 -22.76
C ILE A 212 7.46 -6.61 -21.82
N VAL A 213 7.42 -5.30 -21.59
CA VAL A 213 6.41 -4.60 -20.79
C VAL A 213 5.59 -3.67 -21.69
N ALA A 214 4.37 -3.34 -21.28
CA ALA A 214 3.57 -2.28 -21.89
C ALA A 214 3.70 -1.01 -21.05
N LEU A 215 3.79 0.14 -21.72
CA LEU A 215 3.82 1.44 -21.07
C LEU A 215 2.43 1.83 -20.53
N GLY A 216 2.37 2.69 -19.51
CA GLY A 216 1.13 3.06 -18.83
C GLY A 216 0.56 1.93 -17.96
N LYS A 217 1.41 1.13 -17.31
CA LYS A 217 1.03 -0.06 -16.52
C LYS A 217 1.86 -0.17 -15.23
N PHE A 218 1.33 -0.94 -14.29
CA PHE A 218 1.99 -1.33 -13.04
C PHE A 218 2.48 -2.78 -13.15
N TYR A 219 3.65 -3.05 -12.58
CA TYR A 219 4.28 -4.37 -12.59
C TYR A 219 4.85 -4.74 -11.21
N GLU A 220 4.63 -5.98 -10.78
CA GLU A 220 5.34 -6.58 -9.64
C GLU A 220 6.42 -7.53 -10.17
N VAL A 221 7.67 -7.33 -9.73
CA VAL A 221 8.80 -8.22 -10.05
C VAL A 221 9.11 -9.12 -8.87
N TYR A 222 9.15 -10.43 -9.12
CA TYR A 222 9.46 -11.47 -8.14
C TYR A 222 10.60 -12.38 -8.60
N PHE A 223 11.45 -12.80 -7.66
CA PHE A 223 12.59 -13.68 -7.91
C PHE A 223 12.39 -15.03 -7.19
N THR A 224 12.91 -16.15 -7.73
CA THR A 224 12.91 -17.45 -7.02
C THR A 224 14.01 -17.56 -5.96
N GLY A 225 15.15 -16.92 -6.19
CA GLY A 225 16.27 -16.86 -5.27
C GLY A 225 16.15 -15.73 -4.23
N THR A 226 17.17 -15.59 -3.39
CA THR A 226 17.37 -14.36 -2.61
C THR A 226 17.47 -13.19 -3.59
N SER A 227 16.55 -12.23 -3.53
CA SER A 227 16.49 -11.10 -4.47
C SER A 227 17.70 -10.15 -4.33
N PRO A 228 18.04 -9.38 -5.37
CA PRO A 228 19.16 -8.44 -5.33
C PRO A 228 19.09 -7.39 -4.22
N GLN A 229 20.25 -6.89 -3.79
CA GLN A 229 20.37 -5.71 -2.94
C GLN A 229 20.55 -4.45 -3.80
N ASN A 230 21.34 -4.58 -4.86
CA ASN A 230 21.54 -3.57 -5.88
C ASN A 230 20.86 -4.05 -7.17
N LEU A 231 19.77 -3.40 -7.56
CA LEU A 231 19.01 -3.73 -8.77
C LEU A 231 19.09 -2.55 -9.75
N ARG A 232 19.35 -2.83 -11.03
CA ARG A 232 19.26 -1.86 -12.12
C ARG A 232 18.13 -2.25 -13.06
N LEU A 233 17.29 -1.26 -13.38
CA LEU A 233 16.18 -1.36 -14.32
C LEU A 233 16.44 -0.40 -15.48
N MET A 234 16.21 -0.84 -16.72
CA MET A 234 16.30 0.01 -17.91
C MET A 234 15.15 -0.27 -18.87
N LEU A 235 14.64 0.76 -19.56
CA LEU A 235 13.79 0.60 -20.74
C LEU A 235 14.66 0.86 -21.98
N LEU A 236 14.73 -0.09 -22.90
CA LEU A 236 15.56 0.02 -24.10
C LEU A 236 14.84 0.77 -25.22
N ASN A 237 15.57 1.66 -25.89
CA ASN A 237 15.15 2.38 -27.10
C ASN A 237 13.85 3.19 -26.98
N VAL A 238 13.46 3.56 -25.75
CA VAL A 238 12.36 4.51 -25.50
C VAL A 238 12.92 5.92 -25.39
N ASP A 239 12.20 6.90 -25.93
CA ASP A 239 12.56 8.31 -25.84
C ASP A 239 12.40 8.83 -24.40
N HIS A 240 13.49 9.37 -23.84
CA HIS A 240 13.51 9.89 -22.47
C HIS A 240 12.62 11.12 -22.28
N ASN A 241 12.21 11.79 -23.37
CA ASN A 241 11.21 12.87 -23.32
C ASN A 241 9.77 12.34 -23.21
N GLN A 242 9.54 11.08 -23.61
CA GLN A 242 8.22 10.42 -23.54
C GLN A 242 8.04 9.72 -22.19
N ILE A 243 9.13 9.16 -21.65
CA ILE A 243 9.24 8.67 -20.27
C ILE A 243 10.37 9.42 -19.51
N PRO A 244 10.11 10.64 -19.02
CA PRO A 244 10.96 11.28 -18.02
C PRO A 244 10.95 10.49 -16.71
N SER A 245 12.00 10.65 -15.91
CA SER A 245 12.31 9.78 -14.76
C SER A 245 11.26 9.74 -13.66
N ASP A 246 10.38 10.74 -13.57
CA ASP A 246 9.28 10.82 -12.60
C ASP A 246 8.08 9.92 -12.95
N LYS A 247 8.02 9.44 -14.20
CA LYS A 247 7.07 8.43 -14.68
C LYS A 247 7.45 7.00 -14.31
N ILE A 248 8.71 6.74 -13.95
CA ILE A 248 9.21 5.41 -13.54
C ILE A 248 9.34 5.39 -12.03
N ARG A 249 8.40 4.77 -11.33
CA ARG A 249 8.35 4.79 -9.86
C ARG A 249 8.42 3.38 -9.30
N VAL A 250 9.40 3.15 -8.43
CA VAL A 250 9.41 1.95 -7.58
C VAL A 250 8.60 2.26 -6.33
N SER A 251 7.31 1.91 -6.31
CA SER A 251 6.39 2.26 -5.22
C SER A 251 6.68 1.50 -3.93
N LYS A 252 7.18 0.26 -4.04
CA LYS A 252 7.42 -0.60 -2.88
C LYS A 252 8.58 -1.56 -3.07
N ILE A 253 9.39 -1.68 -2.03
CA ILE A 253 10.55 -2.59 -1.93
C ILE A 253 10.36 -3.43 -0.64
N ILE A 254 9.49 -4.44 -0.69
CA ILE A 254 9.14 -5.22 0.51
C ILE A 254 10.29 -6.18 0.82
N ARG A 255 11.02 -5.95 1.92
CA ARG A 255 11.99 -6.89 2.49
C ARG A 255 11.39 -7.56 3.72
N GLY A 256 11.09 -8.86 3.64
CA GLY A 256 10.48 -9.59 4.76
C GLY A 256 11.39 -9.66 6.00
N GLU A 257 10.94 -9.09 7.12
CA GLU A 257 11.74 -9.02 8.35
C GLU A 257 11.78 -10.35 9.15
N ASN A 258 12.99 -10.66 9.64
CA ASN A 258 13.25 -11.35 10.91
C ASN A 258 12.44 -12.62 11.27
N LEU A 259 12.49 -13.64 10.40
CA LEU A 259 12.33 -15.04 10.80
C LEU A 259 13.62 -15.86 10.62
N ARG A 260 13.81 -16.88 11.47
CA ARG A 260 15.11 -17.58 11.67
C ARG A 260 15.68 -18.25 10.41
N ARG A 261 16.62 -17.57 9.75
CA ARG A 261 17.73 -18.05 8.87
C ARG A 261 17.59 -19.45 8.22
N LYS A 262 16.48 -19.73 7.53
CA LYS A 262 16.38 -20.81 6.52
C LYS A 262 15.56 -20.33 5.32
N ARG A 263 16.28 -19.92 4.26
CA ARG A 263 15.80 -19.23 3.04
C ARG A 263 15.36 -17.78 3.34
N ALA A 264 15.90 -16.83 2.58
CA ALA A 264 15.47 -15.43 2.64
C ALA A 264 14.14 -15.29 1.88
N LEU A 265 13.21 -14.51 2.43
CA LEU A 265 11.98 -14.15 1.74
C LEU A 265 12.30 -13.02 0.73
N GLY A 266 11.70 -13.12 -0.46
CA GLY A 266 12.05 -12.31 -1.61
C GLY A 266 11.67 -10.84 -1.46
N LEU A 267 12.43 -9.99 -2.16
CA LEU A 267 12.11 -8.59 -2.39
C LEU A 267 10.95 -8.54 -3.39
N THR A 268 9.85 -7.92 -3.01
CA THR A 268 8.82 -7.50 -3.98
C THR A 268 9.17 -6.11 -4.45
N VAL A 269 9.30 -5.93 -5.77
CA VAL A 269 9.51 -4.62 -6.40
C VAL A 269 8.26 -4.28 -7.21
N GLU A 270 7.46 -3.34 -6.70
CA GLU A 270 6.36 -2.75 -7.46
C GLU A 270 6.91 -1.60 -8.32
N LEU A 271 6.58 -1.59 -9.61
CA LEU A 271 7.07 -0.64 -10.61
C LEU A 271 5.90 -0.05 -11.40
N GLU A 272 5.71 1.27 -11.30
CA GLU A 272 4.83 2.06 -12.16
C GLU A 272 5.63 2.61 -13.34
N ILE A 273 5.04 2.57 -14.54
CA ILE A 273 5.53 3.28 -15.74
C ILE A 273 4.33 4.06 -16.31
N GLY A 274 4.14 5.33 -15.94
CA GLY A 274 2.95 6.10 -16.31
C GLY A 274 3.05 7.61 -16.00
N ASP A 275 2.11 8.41 -16.50
CA ASP A 275 2.06 9.85 -16.19
C ASP A 275 1.84 10.09 -14.68
N PRO A 276 2.59 11.01 -14.05
CA PRO A 276 2.44 11.24 -12.62
C PRO A 276 1.06 11.84 -12.29
N PRO A 277 0.52 11.61 -11.07
CA PRO A 277 -0.53 12.47 -10.55
C PRO A 277 -0.05 13.93 -10.55
N PRO A 278 -0.94 14.92 -10.77
CA PRO A 278 -0.55 16.32 -10.95
C PRO A 278 0.46 16.79 -9.90
N GLN A 279 1.65 17.19 -10.34
CA GLN A 279 2.72 17.58 -9.43
C GLN A 279 2.37 18.92 -8.74
N PHE A 280 1.87 18.84 -7.50
CA PHE A 280 2.00 19.94 -6.56
C PHE A 280 3.50 20.24 -6.39
N VAL A 281 3.90 21.50 -6.57
CA VAL A 281 5.32 21.90 -6.60
C VAL A 281 5.92 21.82 -5.20
N ILE A 282 6.54 20.67 -4.88
CA ILE A 282 7.31 20.48 -3.66
C ILE A 282 8.80 20.70 -3.97
N ASN A 283 9.29 21.90 -3.71
CA ASN A 283 10.71 22.24 -3.79
C ASN A 283 11.46 21.56 -2.62
N ASN A 284 11.84 20.29 -2.80
CA ASN A 284 12.57 19.50 -1.82
C ASN A 284 14.05 19.96 -1.66
N THR A 285 14.27 21.09 -0.99
CA THR A 285 15.50 21.27 -0.21
C THR A 285 15.51 20.31 0.98
N THR A 286 16.65 19.70 1.27
CA THR A 286 16.81 18.65 2.29
C THR A 286 16.47 19.14 3.70
N GLY A 287 15.26 18.82 4.17
CA GLY A 287 14.83 18.98 5.55
C GLY A 287 13.82 17.90 5.91
N GLN A 288 13.95 17.31 7.10
CA GLN A 288 12.89 16.47 7.66
C GLN A 288 11.78 17.40 8.15
N MET A 289 10.54 17.21 7.66
CA MET A 289 9.39 17.97 8.16
C MET A 289 9.24 17.77 9.66
N GLN A 290 9.00 18.86 10.39
CA GLN A 290 8.85 18.84 11.83
C GLN A 290 7.50 18.22 12.22
N LEU A 291 7.43 17.68 13.44
CA LEU A 291 6.21 17.08 13.99
C LEU A 291 5.00 18.03 13.91
N SER A 292 5.22 19.33 14.12
CA SER A 292 4.23 20.39 14.04
C SER A 292 3.76 20.71 12.61
N GLU A 293 4.57 20.40 11.59
CA GLU A 293 4.21 20.55 10.18
C GLU A 293 3.36 19.35 9.74
N LEU A 294 3.77 18.13 10.12
CA LEU A 294 2.99 16.91 9.91
C LEU A 294 1.61 16.99 10.57
N GLN A 295 1.52 17.56 11.78
CA GLN A 295 0.25 17.82 12.47
C GLN A 295 -0.65 18.82 11.71
N LYS A 296 -0.09 19.92 11.18
CA LYS A 296 -0.85 20.88 10.36
C LYS A 296 -1.36 20.28 9.06
N ILE A 297 -0.58 19.40 8.43
CA ILE A 297 -0.98 18.66 7.22
C ILE A 297 -2.12 17.69 7.54
N ALA A 298 -2.00 16.92 8.64
CA ALA A 298 -3.06 16.01 9.09
C ALA A 298 -4.37 16.74 9.43
N ASP A 299 -4.30 17.88 10.12
CA ASP A 299 -5.45 18.73 10.42
C ASP A 299 -6.12 19.25 9.13
N SER A 300 -5.34 19.94 8.28
CA SER A 300 -5.86 20.54 7.04
C SER A 300 -6.50 19.52 6.10
N LEU A 301 -5.89 18.34 5.96
CA LEU A 301 -6.39 17.26 5.11
C LEU A 301 -7.57 16.53 5.76
N GLY A 302 -7.53 16.31 7.08
CA GLY A 302 -8.65 15.76 7.84
C GLY A 302 -9.91 16.64 7.73
N GLN A 303 -9.76 17.96 7.85
CA GLN A 303 -10.83 18.92 7.64
C GLN A 303 -11.39 18.84 6.21
N ALA A 304 -10.52 18.80 5.20
CA ALA A 304 -10.97 18.70 3.81
C ALA A 304 -11.84 17.45 3.56
N VAL A 305 -11.47 16.30 4.14
CA VAL A 305 -12.24 15.05 4.05
C VAL A 305 -13.55 15.13 4.84
N ILE A 306 -13.50 15.53 6.12
CA ILE A 306 -14.67 15.62 7.01
C ILE A 306 -15.76 16.52 6.44
N LEU A 307 -15.36 17.62 5.82
CA LEU A 307 -16.23 18.67 5.30
C LEU A 307 -16.59 18.52 3.81
N GLY A 308 -16.12 17.45 3.15
CA GLY A 308 -16.39 17.18 1.73
C GLY A 308 -15.67 18.12 0.74
N LYS A 309 -14.77 18.98 1.24
CA LYS A 309 -14.04 20.01 0.46
C LYS A 309 -12.84 19.43 -0.31
N THR A 310 -12.78 18.10 -0.54
CA THR A 310 -11.64 17.43 -1.20
C THR A 310 -11.56 17.70 -2.69
N CYS A 311 -12.68 17.69 -3.43
CA CYS A 311 -12.66 17.92 -4.88
C CYS A 311 -12.07 19.28 -5.26
N SER A 312 -12.38 20.34 -4.50
CA SER A 312 -11.87 21.71 -4.75
C SER A 312 -10.42 21.94 -4.33
N ILE A 313 -9.85 21.06 -3.50
CA ILE A 313 -8.46 21.17 -3.00
C ILE A 313 -7.52 20.19 -3.72
N LEU A 314 -8.01 19.01 -4.10
CA LEU A 314 -7.22 17.89 -4.63
C LEU A 314 -7.61 17.43 -6.04
N GLY A 315 -8.76 17.87 -6.58
CA GLY A 315 -9.26 17.45 -7.90
C GLY A 315 -9.90 16.05 -7.95
N PHE A 316 -10.09 15.41 -6.80
CA PHE A 316 -10.76 14.12 -6.67
C PHE A 316 -11.54 14.03 -5.34
N ASN A 317 -12.57 13.20 -5.30
CA ASN A 317 -13.31 12.90 -4.08
C ASN A 317 -12.63 11.78 -3.30
N ILE A 318 -12.47 11.98 -2.00
CA ILE A 318 -12.05 10.95 -1.04
C ILE A 318 -13.32 10.42 -0.35
N SER A 319 -13.57 9.11 -0.41
CA SER A 319 -14.70 8.52 0.31
C SER A 319 -14.39 8.29 1.79
N SER A 320 -13.17 7.82 2.06
CA SER A 320 -12.62 7.64 3.41
C SER A 320 -11.09 7.53 3.35
N MET A 321 -10.48 7.75 4.51
CA MET A 321 -9.05 7.91 4.71
C MET A 321 -8.67 7.40 6.09
N SER A 322 -7.48 6.79 6.20
CA SER A 322 -6.91 6.28 7.44
C SER A 322 -5.70 7.13 7.83
N ILE A 323 -5.78 7.85 8.95
CA ILE A 323 -4.66 8.67 9.46
C ILE A 323 -4.08 8.04 10.73
N THR A 324 -2.77 7.85 10.75
CA THR A 324 -1.98 7.52 11.94
C THR A 324 -1.30 8.78 12.46
N ASN A 325 -1.31 8.99 13.77
CA ASN A 325 -0.63 10.14 14.37
C ASN A 325 0.90 9.98 14.21
N PRO A 326 1.63 11.03 13.76
CA PRO A 326 3.08 10.97 13.67
C PRO A 326 3.68 10.79 15.07
N ILE A 327 4.59 9.82 15.20
CA ILE A 327 5.14 9.44 16.50
C ILE A 327 6.29 10.42 16.86
N PRO A 328 6.25 11.10 18.02
CA PRO A 328 7.29 12.04 18.43
C PRO A 328 8.65 11.36 18.59
N SER A 329 9.74 12.14 18.45
CA SER A 329 11.08 11.64 18.72
C SER A 329 11.29 11.35 20.22
N PRO A 330 12.18 10.40 20.61
CA PRO A 330 12.48 10.12 22.02
C PRO A 330 13.04 11.31 22.84
N SER A 331 13.36 12.41 22.17
CA SER A 331 13.79 13.69 22.75
C SER A 331 12.66 14.68 23.06
N ASP A 332 11.43 14.43 22.59
CA ASP A 332 10.28 15.29 22.82
C ASP A 332 9.56 14.92 24.14
N SER A 333 9.13 15.94 24.87
CA SER A 333 8.13 15.86 25.95
C SER A 333 6.92 14.96 25.63
N GLY A 334 6.47 14.92 24.37
CA GLY A 334 5.37 14.07 23.89
C GLY A 334 5.65 12.57 24.00
N TRP A 335 6.92 12.15 23.95
CA TRP A 335 7.33 10.74 24.05
C TRP A 335 6.86 10.07 25.35
N ILE A 336 6.84 10.84 26.46
CA ILE A 336 6.39 10.37 27.77
C ILE A 336 4.94 9.89 27.73
N LYS A 337 4.08 10.51 26.90
CA LYS A 337 2.68 10.09 26.72
C LYS A 337 2.57 8.81 25.88
N VAL A 338 3.45 8.63 24.90
CA VAL A 338 3.48 7.42 24.06
C VAL A 338 3.94 6.20 24.88
N THR A 339 4.99 6.35 25.69
CA THR A 339 5.49 5.27 26.55
C THR A 339 4.57 4.91 27.72
N ALA A 340 3.58 5.76 28.03
CA ALA A 340 2.58 5.52 29.07
C ALA A 340 1.32 4.80 28.55
N GLN A 341 1.16 4.61 27.23
CA GLN A 341 0.02 3.87 26.67
C GLN A 341 0.25 2.35 26.74
N PRO A 342 -0.81 1.54 27.03
CA PRO A 342 -0.70 0.09 27.05
C PRO A 342 -0.44 -0.47 25.65
N VAL A 343 0.59 -1.31 25.52
CA VAL A 343 1.03 -1.86 24.22
C VAL A 343 0.17 -3.06 23.83
N GLU A 344 -0.99 -2.80 23.23
CA GLU A 344 -1.80 -3.85 22.59
C GLU A 344 -1.15 -4.32 21.27
N ARG A 345 -0.81 -5.60 21.20
CA ARG A 345 0.10 -6.17 20.19
C ARG A 345 -0.56 -6.48 18.83
N LEU A 346 -1.69 -5.86 18.50
CA LEU A 346 -2.51 -6.23 17.33
C LEU A 346 -3.03 -5.07 16.46
N ALA A 347 -2.98 -3.81 16.92
CA ALA A 347 -3.31 -2.66 16.08
C ALA A 347 -2.57 -1.40 16.55
N PHE A 348 -2.02 -0.63 15.61
CA PHE A 348 -1.75 0.78 15.85
C PHE A 348 -3.08 1.54 15.85
N PRO A 349 -3.24 2.61 16.64
CA PRO A 349 -4.45 3.45 16.61
C PRO A 349 -4.54 4.19 15.27
N VAL A 350 -5.37 3.67 14.35
CA VAL A 350 -5.69 4.27 13.06
C VAL A 350 -6.98 5.06 13.19
N HIS A 351 -6.94 6.35 12.88
CA HIS A 351 -8.11 7.22 12.84
C HIS A 351 -8.83 7.06 11.49
N HIS A 352 -10.07 6.60 11.54
CA HIS A 352 -10.95 6.57 10.36
C HIS A 352 -11.54 7.96 10.12
N VAL A 353 -11.24 8.55 8.97
CA VAL A 353 -11.64 9.89 8.55
C VAL A 353 -12.49 9.76 7.29
N ALA A 354 -13.68 10.32 7.28
CA ALA A 354 -14.61 10.30 6.16
C ALA A 354 -15.49 11.55 6.19
N PHE A 355 -16.23 11.81 5.12
CA PHE A 355 -17.25 12.87 5.13
C PHE A 355 -18.28 12.61 6.24
N VAL A 356 -18.52 13.60 7.11
CA VAL A 356 -19.50 13.48 8.19
C VAL A 356 -20.89 13.72 7.62
N SER A 357 -21.64 12.64 7.40
CA SER A 357 -22.99 12.68 6.85
C SER A 357 -23.99 13.31 7.84
N SER A 358 -23.76 13.09 9.13
CA SER A 358 -24.70 13.45 10.19
C SER A 358 -24.05 13.46 11.57
N LEU A 359 -24.70 14.18 12.48
CA LEU A 359 -24.41 14.21 13.91
C LEU A 359 -25.54 13.49 14.65
N SER A 360 -25.20 12.64 15.62
CA SER A 360 -26.18 11.86 16.39
C SER A 360 -26.12 12.23 17.87
N VAL A 361 -27.20 12.78 18.42
CA VAL A 361 -27.29 13.18 19.83
C VAL A 361 -27.67 11.97 20.68
N ILE A 362 -26.64 11.26 21.16
CA ILE A 362 -26.79 9.99 21.90
C ILE A 362 -27.24 10.26 23.35
N THR A 363 -26.50 11.09 24.06
CA THR A 363 -26.88 11.54 25.42
C THR A 363 -27.67 12.84 25.29
N GLN A 364 -28.84 12.91 25.90
CA GLN A 364 -29.78 14.03 25.76
C GLN A 364 -29.69 14.98 26.97
N PRO A 365 -29.83 16.31 26.79
CA PRO A 365 -29.72 17.28 27.87
C PRO A 365 -30.92 17.20 28.82
N ALA A 366 -30.67 17.17 30.13
CA ALA A 366 -31.71 17.22 31.17
C ALA A 366 -31.55 18.45 32.07
N ALA A 367 -32.53 19.36 32.04
CA ALA A 367 -32.54 20.58 32.85
C ALA A 367 -33.32 20.40 34.16
N THR A 368 -32.74 20.84 35.28
CA THR A 368 -33.34 20.75 36.62
C THR A 368 -33.66 22.13 37.22
N GLN A 369 -32.71 23.06 37.20
CA GLN A 369 -32.87 24.42 37.73
C GLN A 369 -32.15 25.46 36.86
N PRO A 370 -32.65 26.70 36.75
CA PRO A 370 -31.96 27.77 36.03
C PRO A 370 -30.60 28.08 36.67
N GLY A 371 -29.57 28.25 35.84
CA GLY A 371 -28.21 28.56 36.29
C GLY A 371 -27.40 27.35 36.81
N GLN A 372 -28.01 26.15 36.89
CA GLN A 372 -27.28 24.92 37.18
C GLN A 372 -26.90 24.17 35.89
N PRO A 373 -25.81 23.38 35.90
CA PRO A 373 -25.49 22.50 34.78
C PRO A 373 -26.60 21.48 34.56
N PHE A 374 -26.78 21.03 33.32
CA PHE A 374 -27.69 19.92 33.02
C PHE A 374 -27.30 18.68 33.85
N SER A 375 -28.27 18.07 34.52
CA SER A 375 -28.06 16.86 35.35
C SER A 375 -27.68 15.63 34.52
N GLN A 376 -27.99 15.69 33.22
CA GLN A 376 -27.46 14.83 32.18
C GLN A 376 -26.94 15.75 31.08
N GLN A 377 -25.63 15.77 30.86
CA GLN A 377 -24.98 16.57 29.82
C GLN A 377 -25.13 15.89 28.45
N PRO A 378 -25.22 16.65 27.34
CA PRO A 378 -25.32 16.07 26.01
C PRO A 378 -24.00 15.49 25.49
N SER A 379 -24.12 14.40 24.72
CA SER A 379 -23.03 13.75 24.00
C SER A 379 -23.45 13.54 22.56
N VAL A 380 -22.63 14.01 21.62
CA VAL A 380 -22.93 13.96 20.18
C VAL A 380 -21.85 13.16 19.47
N LYS A 381 -22.26 12.26 18.59
CA LYS A 381 -21.38 11.39 17.78
C LYS A 381 -21.40 11.83 16.31
N ALA A 382 -20.24 12.06 15.71
CA ALA A 382 -20.08 12.26 14.26
C ALA A 382 -20.02 10.92 13.52
N VAL A 383 -20.76 10.77 12.42
CA VAL A 383 -20.80 9.53 11.62
C VAL A 383 -20.77 9.75 10.11
N ASP A 384 -20.27 8.75 9.39
CA ASP A 384 -20.29 8.69 7.92
C ASP A 384 -21.68 8.31 7.38
N SER A 385 -21.83 8.12 6.07
CA SER A 385 -23.10 7.70 5.44
C SER A 385 -23.59 6.31 5.87
N ASN A 386 -22.73 5.51 6.49
CA ASN A 386 -22.97 4.12 6.85
C ASN A 386 -23.15 3.95 8.38
N GLY A 387 -23.05 5.05 9.15
CA GLY A 387 -23.14 5.06 10.62
C GLY A 387 -21.81 4.80 11.36
N ASN A 388 -20.70 4.67 10.63
CA ASN A 388 -19.37 4.45 11.22
C ASN A 388 -18.90 5.68 12.00
N CYS A 389 -18.08 5.46 13.03
CA CYS A 389 -17.40 6.52 13.78
C CYS A 389 -16.40 7.27 12.87
N VAL A 390 -16.51 8.60 12.79
CA VAL A 390 -15.54 9.46 12.09
C VAL A 390 -14.66 10.17 13.12
N SER A 391 -13.35 9.90 13.11
CA SER A 391 -12.39 10.52 14.01
C SER A 391 -12.18 11.99 13.65
N VAL A 392 -12.86 12.88 14.38
CA VAL A 392 -12.73 14.34 14.23
C VAL A 392 -11.59 14.90 15.11
N GLU A 393 -11.19 14.18 16.17
CA GLU A 393 -10.10 14.56 17.10
C GLU A 393 -8.75 14.89 16.43
N ILE A 394 -8.47 14.30 15.26
CA ILE A 394 -7.27 14.60 14.46
C ILE A 394 -7.30 16.01 13.80
N THR A 395 -8.38 16.77 13.96
CA THR A 395 -8.56 18.11 13.41
C THR A 395 -8.85 19.14 14.49
N SER A 396 -8.62 20.41 14.18
CA SER A 396 -9.01 21.55 15.03
C SER A 396 -10.51 21.89 14.98
N LEU A 397 -11.35 21.02 14.38
CA LEU A 397 -12.80 21.19 14.35
C LEU A 397 -13.43 21.01 15.75
N THR A 398 -14.44 21.83 16.02
CA THR A 398 -15.19 21.85 17.28
C THR A 398 -16.69 21.79 17.02
N LEU A 399 -17.45 21.28 17.99
CA LEU A 399 -18.90 21.25 17.96
C LEU A 399 -19.47 22.39 18.81
N LYS A 400 -20.36 23.18 18.21
CA LYS A 400 -20.97 24.38 18.80
C LYS A 400 -22.43 24.10 19.20
N ALA A 401 -22.78 24.36 20.45
CA ALA A 401 -24.12 24.23 20.99
C ALA A 401 -24.87 25.56 20.94
N VAL A 402 -26.09 25.56 20.40
CA VAL A 402 -26.93 26.74 20.18
C VAL A 402 -28.34 26.47 20.74
N LEU A 403 -28.86 27.37 21.57
CA LEU A 403 -30.20 27.22 22.16
C LEU A 403 -31.28 27.69 21.17
N LYS A 404 -32.31 26.88 20.96
CA LYS A 404 -33.49 27.22 20.16
C LYS A 404 -34.77 27.27 20.98
N ASP A 405 -35.66 28.19 20.63
CA ASP A 405 -37.03 28.27 21.16
C ASP A 405 -37.98 27.25 20.51
N SER A 406 -39.25 27.25 20.93
CA SER A 406 -40.29 26.36 20.37
C SER A 406 -40.64 26.62 18.90
N ASN A 407 -40.19 27.74 18.33
CA ASN A 407 -40.37 28.13 16.94
C ASN A 407 -39.10 27.87 16.10
N ASN A 408 -38.08 27.25 16.71
CA ASN A 408 -36.72 27.01 16.19
C ASN A 408 -35.85 28.29 16.01
N ASN A 409 -36.23 29.44 16.57
CA ASN A 409 -35.39 30.63 16.59
C ASN A 409 -34.18 30.43 17.53
N GLN A 410 -33.01 30.87 17.11
CA GLN A 410 -31.84 30.95 18.00
C GLN A 410 -32.07 31.99 19.10
N ILE A 411 -31.83 31.61 20.37
CA ILE A 411 -32.02 32.47 21.55
C ILE A 411 -30.79 32.47 22.47
N SER A 412 -30.61 33.56 23.22
CA SER A 412 -29.61 33.61 24.30
C SER A 412 -30.10 32.85 25.54
N GLY A 413 -29.25 32.06 26.18
CA GLY A 413 -29.64 31.34 27.41
C GLY A 413 -28.81 30.10 27.76
N LEU A 414 -27.97 29.59 26.86
CA LEU A 414 -26.89 28.66 27.22
C LEU A 414 -25.70 29.42 27.79
N SER A 415 -25.03 28.81 28.77
CA SER A 415 -23.71 29.19 29.29
C SER A 415 -22.91 27.93 29.65
N GLY A 416 -21.71 28.08 30.22
CA GLY A 416 -20.69 27.03 30.20
C GLY A 416 -19.96 27.02 28.85
N ASN A 417 -19.16 26.00 28.58
CA ASN A 417 -18.46 25.90 27.31
C ASN A 417 -19.38 25.42 26.18
N THR A 418 -19.91 26.37 25.41
CA THR A 418 -20.75 26.09 24.24
C THR A 418 -20.00 25.51 23.04
N THR A 419 -18.65 25.45 23.06
CA THR A 419 -17.84 24.97 21.93
C THR A 419 -16.80 23.96 22.39
N VAL A 420 -16.99 22.67 22.09
CA VAL A 420 -16.12 21.58 22.56
C VAL A 420 -15.35 20.91 21.41
N PRO A 421 -14.09 20.48 21.62
CA PRO A 421 -13.39 19.60 20.69
C PRO A 421 -13.98 18.19 20.72
N PHE A 422 -13.65 17.40 19.69
CA PHE A 422 -13.99 15.98 19.66
C PHE A 422 -12.88 15.13 20.30
N SER A 423 -13.27 14.00 20.89
CA SER A 423 -12.37 12.86 21.12
C SER A 423 -12.90 11.62 20.39
N GLY A 424 -12.08 11.01 19.55
CA GLY A 424 -12.52 10.12 18.48
C GLY A 424 -13.61 10.78 17.63
N CYS A 425 -14.80 10.17 17.60
CA CYS A 425 -16.01 10.73 16.99
C CYS A 425 -16.98 11.41 17.96
N TRP A 426 -16.59 11.64 19.22
CA TRP A 426 -17.48 12.13 20.28
C TRP A 426 -17.17 13.55 20.72
N ALA A 427 -18.18 14.42 20.65
CA ALA A 427 -18.21 15.71 21.33
C ALA A 427 -19.03 15.56 22.62
N ASN A 428 -18.36 15.67 23.78
CA ASN A 428 -18.97 15.53 25.09
C ASN A 428 -18.95 16.88 25.81
N TYR A 429 -20.12 17.38 26.18
CA TYR A 429 -20.25 18.55 27.04
C TYR A 429 -20.19 18.15 28.52
N THR A 430 -19.76 19.05 29.38
CA THR A 430 -19.57 18.79 30.83
C THR A 430 -20.21 19.85 31.72
N ASP A 431 -20.32 21.09 31.24
CA ASP A 431 -20.68 22.27 32.03
C ASP A 431 -21.82 23.10 31.41
N LEU A 432 -22.51 22.61 30.37
CA LEU A 432 -23.61 23.37 29.77
C LEU A 432 -24.71 23.61 30.81
N THR A 433 -25.08 24.89 30.92
CA THR A 433 -26.01 25.47 31.89
C THR A 433 -27.12 26.20 31.15
N LEU A 434 -28.36 26.10 31.61
CA LEU A 434 -29.49 26.85 31.06
C LEU A 434 -29.89 27.99 32.01
N LEU A 435 -29.71 29.24 31.55
CA LEU A 435 -30.00 30.45 32.33
C LEU A 435 -31.45 30.91 32.29
N ARG A 436 -32.30 30.32 31.42
CA ARG A 436 -33.69 30.77 31.20
C ARG A 436 -34.70 29.65 31.37
N THR A 437 -35.85 30.00 31.92
CA THR A 437 -37.05 29.15 31.94
C THR A 437 -37.74 29.18 30.57
N GLY A 438 -38.43 28.10 30.21
CA GLY A 438 -39.07 27.97 28.90
C GLY A 438 -39.74 26.61 28.70
N LYS A 439 -40.54 26.48 27.64
CA LYS A 439 -41.16 25.22 27.21
C LYS A 439 -40.68 24.85 25.81
N ASN A 440 -40.51 23.54 25.58
CA ASN A 440 -40.10 22.96 24.30
C ASN A 440 -38.82 23.59 23.69
N LEU A 441 -37.85 23.90 24.56
CA LEU A 441 -36.52 24.35 24.15
C LEU A 441 -35.73 23.18 23.54
N LYS A 442 -34.81 23.48 22.63
CA LYS A 442 -33.86 22.50 22.05
C LYS A 442 -32.44 23.05 22.10
N ILE A 443 -31.45 22.16 22.02
CA ILE A 443 -30.08 22.52 21.63
C ILE A 443 -29.85 22.03 20.20
N GLU A 444 -29.49 22.94 19.31
CA GLU A 444 -28.88 22.60 18.02
C GLU A 444 -27.37 22.48 18.22
N PHE A 445 -26.79 21.42 17.66
CA PHE A 445 -25.36 21.17 17.62
C PHE A 445 -24.87 21.34 16.19
N VAL A 446 -23.81 22.13 16.01
CA VAL A 446 -23.36 22.62 14.70
C VAL A 446 -21.86 22.37 14.53
N LEU A 447 -21.47 21.77 13.40
CA LEU A 447 -20.11 21.51 12.96
C LEU A 447 -19.84 22.27 11.65
N ASP A 448 -18.81 23.13 11.63
CA ASP A 448 -18.41 23.99 10.49
C ASP A 448 -19.60 24.72 9.82
N ASP A 449 -20.55 25.18 10.64
CA ASP A 449 -21.86 25.79 10.28
C ASP A 449 -22.77 25.00 9.30
N THR A 450 -22.32 23.83 8.83
CA THR A 450 -22.89 23.00 7.77
C THR A 450 -23.63 21.78 8.29
N VAL A 451 -22.96 20.90 9.06
CA VAL A 451 -23.59 19.69 9.61
C VAL A 451 -24.27 20.00 10.94
N ARG A 452 -25.53 19.58 11.08
CA ARG A 452 -26.42 19.98 12.18
C ARG A 452 -27.18 18.78 12.77
N ALA A 453 -27.43 18.82 14.07
CA ALA A 453 -28.39 17.94 14.74
C ALA A 453 -29.08 18.65 15.91
N GLU A 454 -30.28 18.22 16.28
CA GLU A 454 -31.03 18.81 17.40
C GLU A 454 -31.22 17.81 18.54
N SER A 455 -31.23 18.32 19.78
CA SER A 455 -31.70 17.57 20.93
C SER A 455 -33.21 17.31 20.85
N ARG A 456 -33.68 16.35 21.64
CA ARG A 456 -35.10 16.27 22.03
C ARG A 456 -35.50 17.59 22.71
N ALA A 457 -36.77 17.93 22.59
CA ALA A 457 -37.32 19.11 23.26
C ALA A 457 -37.39 18.89 24.78
N PHE A 458 -36.99 19.90 25.55
CA PHE A 458 -37.05 19.91 27.01
C PHE A 458 -37.66 21.21 27.53
N SER A 459 -38.06 21.23 28.81
CA SER A 459 -38.76 22.37 29.42
C SER A 459 -38.24 22.61 30.84
N LEU A 460 -38.17 23.87 31.23
CA LEU A 460 -37.71 24.30 32.55
C LEU A 460 -38.70 25.33 33.12
N ALA A 461 -39.45 24.92 34.15
CA ALA A 461 -40.49 25.75 34.75
C ALA A 461 -39.91 26.85 35.64
N ALA A 462 -40.54 28.03 35.63
CA ALA A 462 -40.27 29.07 36.61
C ALA A 462 -40.75 28.63 37.99
N HIS A 463 -39.85 28.59 38.96
CA HIS A 463 -40.20 28.36 40.35
C HIS A 463 -40.90 29.60 40.91
N SER A 464 -42.22 29.51 41.13
CA SER A 464 -42.97 30.51 41.88
C SER A 464 -42.59 30.41 43.35
N VAL A 465 -41.72 31.31 43.82
CA VAL A 465 -41.30 31.39 45.22
C VAL A 465 -42.45 31.94 46.06
N SER A 466 -43.33 31.05 46.52
CA SER A 466 -44.37 31.35 47.51
C SER A 466 -43.72 31.50 48.90
N GLY A 467 -43.20 32.69 49.18
CA GLY A 467 -42.68 33.03 50.51
C GLY A 467 -43.80 32.99 51.56
N GLY A 468 -43.73 32.03 52.49
CA GLY A 468 -44.70 31.85 53.56
C GLY A 468 -44.08 31.15 54.76
N GLY A 469 -43.62 31.93 55.74
CA GLY A 469 -43.09 31.39 56.99
C GLY A 469 -44.21 30.87 57.90
N GLY A 470 -44.09 29.64 58.38
CA GLY A 470 -45.08 29.02 59.27
C GLY A 470 -44.44 27.97 60.17
N TYR A 471 -44.23 28.31 61.44
CA TYR A 471 -43.77 27.37 62.47
C TYR A 471 -44.92 26.45 62.93
N SER A 472 -44.56 25.23 63.35
CA SER A 472 -45.35 24.33 64.22
C SER A 472 -46.57 23.61 63.63
N LYS A 473 -46.41 22.32 63.27
CA LYS A 473 -46.87 21.15 64.08
C LYS A 473 -46.90 19.85 63.27
N ALA A 474 -46.62 18.72 63.94
CA ALA A 474 -47.04 17.40 63.50
C ALA A 474 -48.55 17.20 63.81
N PRO A 475 -49.23 16.28 63.10
CA PRO A 475 -49.31 14.93 63.66
C PRO A 475 -49.09 13.81 62.64
N ALA A 476 -48.84 12.60 63.14
CA ALA A 476 -48.83 11.37 62.34
C ALA A 476 -49.67 10.28 63.03
N VAL A 477 -50.80 9.93 62.42
CA VAL A 477 -51.67 8.79 62.75
C VAL A 477 -52.35 8.35 61.43
N GLY A 478 -52.35 7.07 61.02
CA GLY A 478 -51.63 5.91 61.56
C GLY A 478 -51.95 4.61 60.81
N THR A 479 -51.13 3.58 61.06
CA THR A 479 -51.48 2.14 61.06
C THR A 479 -51.93 1.43 59.76
N ALA A 480 -50.96 0.79 59.07
CA ALA A 480 -50.98 -0.62 58.63
C ALA A 480 -49.52 -1.01 58.30
N ALA A 481 -48.88 -2.07 58.84
CA ALA A 481 -49.20 -3.50 58.81
C ALA A 481 -49.10 -4.10 57.38
N GLN A 482 -48.33 -5.15 57.08
CA GLN A 482 -47.54 -6.06 57.93
C GLN A 482 -46.50 -6.89 57.12
N MET A 483 -45.61 -7.63 57.79
CA MET A 483 -44.63 -8.64 57.27
C MET A 483 -43.40 -8.06 56.51
N VAL A 484 -42.12 -8.26 56.87
CA VAL A 484 -41.35 -9.22 57.72
C VAL A 484 -41.09 -10.60 57.09
N THR A 485 -39.90 -10.76 56.49
CA THR A 485 -38.96 -11.91 56.55
C THR A 485 -37.73 -11.65 55.64
N THR A 486 -36.56 -12.31 55.72
CA THR A 486 -35.67 -12.60 56.88
C THR A 486 -34.27 -12.99 56.37
N VAL A 487 -33.21 -12.19 56.69
CA VAL A 487 -31.76 -12.55 56.78
C VAL A 487 -31.05 -13.06 55.49
N GLY A 488 -29.78 -12.73 55.18
CA GLY A 488 -28.71 -11.92 55.80
C GLY A 488 -27.38 -12.17 55.05
N SER A 489 -26.16 -11.85 55.51
CA SER A 489 -25.64 -10.84 56.47
C SER A 489 -24.14 -11.10 56.71
N CYS A 490 -23.27 -10.07 56.63
CA CYS A 490 -21.90 -10.04 57.26
C CYS A 490 -20.81 -10.99 56.66
N LEU A 491 -19.48 -10.78 56.79
CA LEU A 491 -18.67 -9.61 57.22
C LEU A 491 -17.22 -9.63 56.63
N MET A 492 -16.65 -8.43 56.41
CA MET A 492 -15.26 -7.93 56.57
C MET A 492 -13.99 -8.83 56.69
N GLY A 493 -12.87 -8.28 56.18
CA GLY A 493 -11.45 -8.62 56.50
C GLY A 493 -10.67 -9.13 55.28
N ARG A 494 -9.60 -8.50 54.74
CA ARG A 494 -8.70 -7.37 55.12
C ARG A 494 -7.63 -7.64 56.19
N LEU A 495 -6.41 -8.03 55.76
CA LEU A 495 -5.04 -7.85 56.32
C LEU A 495 -4.08 -8.82 55.56
N LEU A 496 -2.74 -8.74 55.59
CA LEU A 496 -1.77 -7.71 55.15
C LEU A 496 -0.34 -8.33 55.19
N LEU A 497 0.67 -7.70 54.57
CA LEU A 497 2.13 -8.05 54.57
C LEU A 497 2.51 -9.30 53.69
N SER A 498 3.64 -9.38 52.94
CA SER A 498 5.06 -8.97 53.08
C SER A 498 5.86 -9.96 53.99
N GLU A 499 7.07 -10.49 53.72
CA GLU A 499 8.31 -10.03 53.04
C GLU A 499 9.20 -11.24 52.52
N ILE A 500 10.01 -11.17 51.42
CA ILE A 500 11.51 -10.96 51.28
C ILE A 500 12.42 -12.20 50.95
N PHE A 501 13.19 -12.09 49.84
CA PHE A 501 14.54 -12.64 49.49
C PHE A 501 14.79 -14.20 49.57
N THR A 502 15.92 -14.86 49.20
CA THR A 502 17.32 -14.47 48.81
C THR A 502 18.06 -15.58 47.99
N THR A 503 18.97 -15.25 47.04
CA THR A 503 20.27 -15.93 46.61
C THR A 503 20.40 -17.47 46.41
N ALA A 504 21.41 -18.11 45.78
CA ALA A 504 22.56 -17.86 44.85
C ALA A 504 22.96 -19.27 44.26
N VAL A 505 23.51 -19.52 43.05
CA VAL A 505 24.78 -19.15 42.36
C VAL A 505 26.07 -19.77 42.95
N LEU A 506 27.01 -20.20 42.08
CA LEU A 506 28.34 -20.84 42.30
C LEU A 506 28.32 -22.38 42.50
N ILE A 507 29.32 -23.21 42.10
CA ILE A 507 30.54 -23.06 41.26
C ILE A 507 31.00 -24.45 40.75
N LEU A 508 31.74 -24.53 39.62
CA LEU A 508 32.97 -25.36 39.46
C LEU A 508 33.70 -25.07 38.13
N ASN A 509 35.04 -25.23 38.13
CA ASN A 509 35.99 -24.85 37.07
C ASN A 509 36.72 -26.09 36.49
N VAL A 510 37.66 -25.84 35.53
CA VAL A 510 38.95 -26.56 35.22
C VAL A 510 39.13 -26.80 33.69
N THR A 511 39.65 -25.84 32.89
CA THR A 511 41.07 -25.54 32.49
C THR A 511 41.51 -26.26 31.16
N PRO A 512 42.74 -26.11 30.55
CA PRO A 512 42.83 -25.53 29.19
C PRO A 512 43.81 -26.17 28.14
N ALA A 513 43.88 -25.55 26.95
CA ALA A 513 44.87 -25.75 25.85
C ALA A 513 44.79 -27.12 25.10
N ASN A 514 45.53 -27.44 24.01
CA ASN A 514 46.59 -26.77 23.20
C ASN A 514 46.49 -27.30 21.72
N ALA A 515 47.28 -27.03 20.67
CA ALA A 515 48.56 -26.30 20.43
C ALA A 515 48.74 -25.88 18.92
N GLU A 516 49.99 -25.60 18.54
CA GLU A 516 50.72 -25.53 17.24
C GLU A 516 50.11 -26.16 15.94
N ARG A 517 50.49 -25.76 14.68
CA ARG A 517 51.65 -24.97 14.19
C ARG A 517 51.45 -24.31 12.80
N ALA A 518 52.10 -23.15 12.58
CA ALA A 518 52.94 -22.67 11.44
C ALA A 518 52.73 -23.15 9.97
N ASN A 519 53.10 -22.40 8.91
CA ASN A 519 53.52 -20.99 8.69
C ASN A 519 53.61 -20.73 7.16
N LEU A 520 53.35 -19.50 6.69
CA LEU A 520 54.27 -18.66 5.87
C LEU A 520 53.64 -17.34 5.39
N PHE A 521 54.50 -16.37 5.07
CA PHE A 521 54.24 -14.93 4.82
C PHE A 521 54.84 -14.56 3.43
N PRO A 522 54.46 -13.44 2.74
CA PRO A 522 54.83 -12.09 3.21
C PRO A 522 53.89 -10.90 2.91
N ASN A 523 53.80 -10.02 3.92
CA ASN A 523 53.83 -8.55 3.89
C ASN A 523 53.45 -7.76 2.62
N THR A 524 52.45 -6.88 2.78
CA THR A 524 52.62 -5.42 2.60
C THR A 524 51.92 -4.68 3.75
N ALA A 525 52.31 -3.44 4.07
CA ALA A 525 51.80 -2.68 5.23
C ALA A 525 51.46 -1.23 4.86
N GLY A 526 50.38 -0.65 5.41
CA GLY A 526 49.87 0.65 4.92
C GLY A 526 48.77 1.36 5.71
N LYS A 527 49.03 1.74 6.97
CA LYS A 527 48.43 2.87 7.73
C LYS A 527 46.91 2.88 8.08
N HIS A 528 46.66 2.97 9.38
CA HIS A 528 45.49 3.55 10.08
C HIS A 528 46.04 4.60 11.10
N PRO A 529 45.25 5.34 11.92
CA PRO A 529 43.79 5.36 12.18
C PRO A 529 43.18 6.76 11.79
N ARG A 530 42.05 7.33 12.28
CA ARG A 530 41.18 7.16 13.48
C ARG A 530 39.68 7.46 13.22
N ALA A 531 38.87 6.77 14.05
CA ALA A 531 37.54 7.04 14.60
C ALA A 531 36.85 8.42 14.50
N VAL A 532 35.51 8.42 14.50
CA VAL A 532 34.67 8.93 15.63
C VAL A 532 33.26 8.29 15.66
N ILE A 533 32.80 8.09 16.90
CA ILE A 533 31.49 7.74 17.49
C ILE A 533 30.21 8.07 16.67
N GLY A 534 29.21 7.18 16.70
CA GLY A 534 27.80 7.46 16.40
C GLY A 534 26.87 6.31 16.84
N TRP A 535 25.71 6.60 17.45
CA TRP A 535 24.72 5.58 17.91
C TRP A 535 23.55 5.46 16.91
N GLY A 536 22.87 4.31 16.87
CA GLY A 536 21.71 4.06 16.00
C GLY A 536 20.35 4.14 16.71
N CYS A 537 19.26 4.01 15.95
CA CYS A 537 17.90 3.80 16.45
C CYS A 537 17.02 3.04 15.44
N LEU A 538 15.84 2.62 15.89
CA LEU A 538 14.85 1.79 15.19
C LEU A 538 13.92 2.61 14.28
N PRO A 539 13.25 1.98 13.28
CA PRO A 539 12.32 2.67 12.38
C PRO A 539 10.93 2.95 12.99
N PHE A 540 10.23 3.91 12.40
CA PHE A 540 8.80 4.23 12.61
C PHE A 540 8.06 4.25 11.25
N PRO A 541 6.70 4.24 11.21
CA PRO A 541 5.96 3.44 10.22
C PRO A 541 5.57 4.12 8.90
N GLU A 542 5.10 3.29 7.96
CA GLU A 542 4.53 3.67 6.65
C GLU A 542 3.22 4.49 6.73
N PRO A 543 2.87 5.25 5.67
CA PRO A 543 1.84 6.29 5.73
C PRO A 543 0.41 5.84 5.37
N ILE A 544 -0.53 6.69 5.79
CA ILE A 544 -1.88 6.98 5.29
C ILE A 544 -2.36 6.15 4.08
N THR A 545 -3.51 5.48 4.25
CA THR A 545 -4.29 4.88 3.15
C THR A 545 -5.48 5.76 2.78
N VAL A 546 -5.77 5.93 1.48
CA VAL A 546 -6.88 6.77 0.97
C VAL A 546 -7.64 6.02 -0.12
N ALA A 547 -8.97 6.05 -0.09
CA ALA A 547 -9.83 5.59 -1.18
C ALA A 547 -10.31 6.80 -2.00
N THR A 548 -10.02 6.81 -3.30
CA THR A 548 -10.24 7.97 -4.20
C THR A 548 -11.17 7.64 -5.37
N ARG A 549 -11.88 8.65 -5.87
CA ARG A 549 -12.59 8.61 -7.15
C ARG A 549 -12.44 9.97 -7.84
N ARG A 550 -12.11 9.98 -9.14
CA ARG A 550 -11.93 11.21 -9.93
C ARG A 550 -13.24 12.00 -9.94
N CYS A 551 -13.20 13.33 -9.81
CA CYS A 551 -14.42 14.12 -9.95
C CYS A 551 -14.88 14.11 -11.41
N GLU A 552 -16.08 13.58 -11.66
CA GLU A 552 -16.76 13.74 -12.94
C GLU A 552 -17.54 15.07 -12.93
N SER A 553 -17.56 15.78 -14.05
CA SER A 553 -18.20 17.09 -14.16
C SER A 553 -19.69 16.94 -14.50
N GLU A 554 -20.55 16.96 -13.49
CA GLU A 554 -21.98 17.21 -13.70
C GLU A 554 -22.18 18.66 -14.16
N MET A 555 -22.28 18.87 -15.48
CA MET A 555 -22.92 20.05 -16.05
C MET A 555 -24.42 19.76 -16.17
N GLY A 556 -25.22 20.45 -15.36
CA GLY A 556 -26.69 20.47 -15.39
C GLY A 556 -27.20 21.82 -14.92
#